data_AF-A0A3B3Z1S2-F1
#
_entry.id   AF-A0A3B3Z1S2-F1
#
_cell.length_a   1.000
_cell.length_b   1.000
_cell.length_c   1.000
_cell.angle_alpha   90.00
_cell.angle_beta   90.00
_cell.angle_gamma   90.00
#
_symmetry.space_group_name_H-M   'P 1'
#
loop_
_entity.id
_entity.type
_entity.pdbx_description
1 polymer ?
#
loop_
_entity_poly.entity_id
_entity_poly.type
_entity_poly.pdbx_seq_one_letter_code
_entity_poly.pdbx_strand_id
1 'polypeptide(L)'
;AVHVLHFPPPIHPCSTKLPPTKTPQPERLDEVYAALRKGLQSYLQVHQLELDSLGQQIRENKKNSRLVRALKAIERFMRRLEFHLSKVEELYEAYCIQRRLRDGASKMVAAFNLATGSKEARESLSEANKGYREYTEHMCSLENELESQMGEFHVKMKGLAGFARLCAGDQYEVLMRYGRQRWRLRGRVEVSNKQIWDSEEFTFQPLVTELLSIKVTELKSLANHVVVGSVSCEMLDLFCPLPQTLAVDINDLGTVKLNLEVTWRS
;
A
#
# COMPACT_ATOMS: atom_id res chain seq x y z
N ALA A 1 7.72 2.06 23.16
CA ALA A 1 6.57 1.14 23.17
C ALA A 1 6.34 0.68 21.73
N VAL A 2 6.36 -0.62 21.46
CA VAL A 2 5.97 -1.14 20.14
C VAL A 2 4.49 -0.82 19.98
N HIS A 3 4.15 0.10 19.08
CA HIS A 3 2.76 0.34 18.73
C HIS A 3 2.33 -0.85 17.89
N VAL A 4 1.65 -1.82 18.49
CA VAL A 4 1.03 -2.92 17.74
C VAL A 4 -0.19 -2.31 17.08
N LEU A 5 -0.04 -1.94 15.81
CA LEU A 5 -1.20 -1.58 14.99
C LEU A 5 -2.02 -2.86 14.85
N HIS A 6 -3.21 -2.84 15.44
CA HIS A 6 -4.25 -3.76 15.01
C HIS A 6 -4.64 -3.30 13.62
N PHE A 7 -4.50 -4.18 12.63
CA PHE A 7 -5.01 -3.88 11.29
C PHE A 7 -6.47 -3.41 11.41
N PRO A 8 -6.95 -2.50 10.54
CA PRO A 8 -8.38 -2.27 10.41
C PRO A 8 -9.11 -3.62 10.24
N PRO A 9 -10.35 -3.74 10.75
CA PRO A 9 -11.05 -5.01 10.78
C PRO A 9 -11.08 -5.64 9.38
N PRO A 10 -10.94 -6.97 9.28
CA PRO A 10 -11.06 -7.71 8.02
C PRO A 10 -12.21 -7.20 7.16
N ILE A 11 -11.94 -6.77 5.94
CA ILE A 11 -13.03 -6.52 4.98
C ILE A 11 -13.45 -7.88 4.45
N HIS A 12 -14.55 -8.42 4.98
CA HIS A 12 -15.19 -9.60 4.40
C HIS A 12 -15.57 -9.31 2.95
N PRO A 13 -15.58 -10.31 2.05
CA PRO A 13 -15.95 -10.09 0.66
C PRO A 13 -17.45 -9.77 0.56
N CYS A 14 -17.81 -8.51 0.81
CA CYS A 14 -18.96 -7.92 0.17
C CYS A 14 -18.57 -7.74 -1.31
N SER A 15 -19.47 -8.11 -2.21
CA SER A 15 -19.26 -8.09 -3.66
C SER A 15 -19.14 -6.66 -4.21
N THR A 16 -18.08 -5.95 -3.87
CA THR A 16 -17.58 -4.83 -4.68
C THR A 16 -16.58 -5.41 -5.66
N LYS A 17 -17.09 -5.81 -6.83
CA LYS A 17 -16.22 -6.05 -7.99
C LYS A 17 -15.44 -4.75 -8.22
N LEU A 18 -14.14 -4.78 -7.96
CA LEU A 18 -13.24 -3.68 -8.32
C LEU A 18 -13.41 -3.43 -9.83
N PRO A 19 -13.55 -2.16 -10.25
CA PRO A 19 -13.74 -1.86 -11.66
C PRO A 19 -12.52 -2.33 -12.46
N PRO A 20 -12.70 -2.70 -13.75
CA PRO A 20 -11.59 -3.17 -14.58
C PRO A 20 -10.47 -2.12 -14.65
N THR A 21 -9.23 -2.59 -14.81
CA THR A 21 -7.96 -1.82 -14.81
C THR A 21 -7.86 -0.70 -15.87
N LYS A 22 -8.95 -0.37 -16.58
CA LYS A 22 -9.04 0.69 -17.59
C LYS A 22 -9.97 1.83 -17.17
N THR A 23 -10.52 1.80 -15.95
CA THR A 23 -11.36 2.87 -15.43
C THR A 23 -10.63 3.52 -14.26
N PRO A 24 -10.41 4.84 -14.30
CA PRO A 24 -9.76 5.55 -13.20
C PRO A 24 -10.61 5.40 -11.93
N GLN A 25 -9.94 5.39 -10.78
CA GLN A 25 -10.55 5.26 -9.45
C GLN A 25 -10.21 6.48 -8.58
N PRO A 26 -10.87 7.63 -8.81
CA PRO A 26 -10.48 8.89 -8.18
C PRO A 26 -10.60 8.88 -6.66
N GLU A 27 -11.71 8.36 -6.13
CA GLU A 27 -11.92 8.30 -4.68
C GLU A 27 -10.85 7.46 -4.01
N ARG A 28 -10.44 6.37 -4.66
CA ARG A 28 -9.38 5.51 -4.16
C ARG A 28 -8.01 6.17 -4.25
N LEU A 29 -7.73 6.89 -5.34
CA LEU A 29 -6.49 7.65 -5.48
C LEU A 29 -6.39 8.74 -4.41
N ASP A 30 -7.49 9.41 -4.07
CA ASP A 30 -7.55 10.46 -3.04
C ASP A 30 -7.11 9.89 -1.66
N GLU A 31 -7.60 8.70 -1.29
CA GLU A 31 -7.20 7.99 -0.06
C GLU A 31 -5.72 7.62 -0.06
N VAL A 32 -5.24 7.04 -1.17
CA VAL A 32 -3.86 6.61 -1.34
C VAL A 32 -2.90 7.79 -1.27
N TYR A 33 -3.21 8.88 -1.98
CA TYR A 33 -2.44 10.10 -1.96
C TYR A 33 -2.36 10.68 -0.55
N ALA A 34 -3.49 10.77 0.16
CA ALA A 34 -3.51 11.30 1.52
C ALA A 34 -2.61 10.48 2.47
N ALA A 35 -2.66 9.15 2.36
CA ALA A 35 -1.83 8.25 3.17
C ALA A 35 -0.34 8.36 2.81
N LEU A 36 0.01 8.32 1.51
CA LEU A 36 1.38 8.46 1.03
C LEU A 36 1.98 9.81 1.46
N ARG A 37 1.26 10.91 1.24
CA ARG A 37 1.68 12.27 1.62
C ARG A 37 1.95 12.38 3.12
N LYS A 38 1.04 11.84 3.95
CA LYS A 38 1.21 11.77 5.40
C LYS A 38 2.43 10.96 5.79
N GLY A 39 2.68 9.83 5.13
CA GLY A 39 3.85 9.00 5.36
C GLY A 39 5.16 9.72 5.05
N LEU A 40 5.23 10.37 3.89
CA LEU A 40 6.39 11.18 3.47
C LEU A 40 6.67 12.32 4.45
N GLN A 41 5.64 13.03 4.87
CA GLN A 41 5.75 14.10 5.88
C GLN A 41 6.23 13.57 7.23
N SER A 42 5.76 12.39 7.63
CA SER A 42 6.20 11.72 8.85
C SER A 42 7.68 11.31 8.75
N TYR A 43 8.13 10.84 7.59
CA TYR A 43 9.55 10.57 7.31
C TYR A 43 10.42 11.81 7.47
N LEU A 44 10.01 12.93 6.87
CA LEU A 44 10.69 14.21 7.00
C LEU A 44 10.77 14.65 8.47
N GLN A 45 9.66 14.54 9.22
CA GLN A 45 9.62 14.92 10.62
C GLN A 45 10.58 14.08 11.49
N VAL A 46 10.59 12.75 11.31
CA VAL A 46 11.48 11.86 12.07
C VAL A 46 12.95 12.18 11.78
N HIS A 47 13.32 12.39 10.52
CA HIS A 47 14.69 12.74 10.17
C HIS A 47 15.08 14.16 10.57
N GLN A 48 14.14 15.11 10.64
CA GLN A 48 14.42 16.43 11.18
C GLN A 48 14.81 16.35 12.66
N LEU A 49 14.09 15.54 13.46
CA LEU A 49 14.42 15.32 14.87
C LEU A 49 15.80 14.64 15.04
N GLU A 50 16.12 13.68 14.16
CA GLU A 50 17.44 13.03 14.14
C GLU A 50 18.56 14.03 13.79
N LEU A 51 18.31 14.90 12.80
CA LEU A 51 19.23 15.94 12.38
C LEU A 51 19.51 16.93 13.52
N ASP A 52 18.47 17.38 14.23
CA ASP A 52 18.59 18.29 15.36
C ASP A 52 19.40 17.67 16.50
N SER A 53 19.16 16.39 16.80
CA SER A 53 19.90 15.62 17.79
C SER A 53 21.39 15.48 17.43
N LEU A 54 21.70 15.11 16.18
CA LEU A 54 23.08 15.02 15.71
C LEU A 54 23.77 16.39 15.69
N GLY A 55 23.05 17.44 15.33
CA GLY A 55 23.54 18.82 15.38
C GLY A 55 23.94 19.23 16.80
N GLN A 56 23.16 18.84 17.81
CA GLN A 56 23.52 19.04 19.21
C GLN A 56 24.79 18.28 19.60
N GLN A 57 24.86 16.98 19.28
CA GLN A 57 26.03 16.15 19.59
C GLN A 57 27.32 16.67 18.95
N ILE A 58 27.24 17.25 17.73
CA ILE A 58 28.39 17.86 17.06
C ILE A 58 28.85 19.14 17.76
N ARG A 59 27.93 19.96 18.29
CA ARG A 59 28.30 21.16 19.07
C ARG A 59 29.07 20.79 20.33
N GLU A 60 28.71 19.67 20.95
CA GLU A 60 29.33 19.12 22.16
C GLU A 60 30.64 18.37 21.84
N ASN A 61 30.75 17.72 20.67
CA ASN A 61 31.92 16.92 20.26
C ASN A 61 32.39 17.25 18.83
N LYS A 62 32.93 18.46 18.67
CA LYS A 62 33.27 19.11 17.38
C LYS A 62 34.26 18.35 16.47
N LYS A 63 35.00 17.35 16.99
CA LYS A 63 36.02 16.60 16.24
C LYS A 63 35.56 15.20 15.79
N ASN A 64 34.33 14.80 16.09
CA ASN A 64 33.84 13.48 15.70
C ASN A 64 33.42 13.46 14.22
N SER A 65 34.35 13.06 13.36
CA SER A 65 34.14 12.97 11.91
C SER A 65 33.03 11.99 11.51
N ARG A 66 32.67 11.01 12.36
CA ARG A 66 31.54 10.11 12.12
C ARG A 66 30.20 10.82 12.24
N LEU A 67 30.04 11.67 13.27
CA LEU A 67 28.82 12.46 13.46
C LEU A 67 28.62 13.45 12.30
N VAL A 68 29.69 14.13 11.87
CA VAL A 68 29.64 15.06 10.72
C VAL A 68 29.24 14.34 9.43
N ARG A 69 29.72 13.11 9.21
CA ARG A 69 29.33 12.29 8.04
C ARG A 69 27.87 11.85 8.13
N ALA A 70 27.40 11.42 9.30
CA ALA A 70 26.01 11.02 9.52
C ALA A 70 25.05 12.20 9.27
N LEU A 71 25.34 13.38 9.81
CA LEU A 71 24.54 14.60 9.60
C LEU A 71 24.40 14.91 8.10
N LYS A 72 25.51 14.96 7.36
CA LYS A 72 25.48 15.21 5.90
C LYS A 72 24.71 14.14 5.12
N ALA A 73 24.72 12.89 5.58
CA ALA A 73 23.96 11.82 4.94
C ALA A 73 22.46 12.02 5.13
N ILE A 74 22.02 12.40 6.33
CA ILE A 74 20.62 12.69 6.65
C ILE A 74 20.14 13.93 5.90
N GLU A 75 20.91 15.03 5.86
CA GLU A 75 20.54 16.22 5.07
C GLU A 75 20.30 15.88 3.59
N ARG A 76 21.18 15.05 3.00
CA ARG A 76 21.01 14.60 1.61
C ARG A 76 19.80 13.71 1.44
N PHE A 77 19.48 12.88 2.42
CA PHE A 77 18.31 12.02 2.39
C PHE A 77 17.02 12.85 2.47
N MET A 78 16.96 13.79 3.40
CA MET A 78 15.82 14.72 3.55
C MET A 78 15.55 15.49 2.26
N ARG A 79 16.59 16.04 1.59
CA ARG A 79 16.40 16.73 0.30
C ARG A 79 15.80 15.83 -0.79
N ARG A 80 16.13 14.53 -0.80
CA ARG A 80 15.51 13.57 -1.73
C ARG A 80 14.06 13.31 -1.38
N LEU A 81 13.75 13.18 -0.09
CA LEU A 81 12.38 13.01 0.39
C LEU A 81 11.51 14.24 0.12
N GLU A 82 12.04 15.45 0.30
CA GLU A 82 11.35 16.71 -0.04
C GLU A 82 11.02 16.76 -1.52
N PHE A 83 12.00 16.42 -2.39
CA PHE A 83 11.77 16.34 -3.82
C PHE A 83 10.71 15.29 -4.19
N HIS A 84 10.75 14.12 -3.55
CA HIS A 84 9.76 13.07 -3.77
C HIS A 84 8.37 13.50 -3.33
N LEU A 85 8.23 14.15 -2.16
CA LEU A 85 6.97 14.72 -1.70
C LEU A 85 6.42 15.74 -2.71
N SER A 86 7.24 16.69 -3.17
CA SER A 86 6.83 17.65 -4.19
C SER A 86 6.40 16.96 -5.49
N LYS A 87 7.08 15.88 -5.89
CA LYS A 87 6.71 15.12 -7.10
C LYS A 87 5.35 14.43 -6.95
N VAL A 88 5.08 13.85 -5.79
CA VAL A 88 3.79 13.22 -5.46
C VAL A 88 2.66 14.26 -5.44
N GLU A 89 2.90 15.44 -4.86
CA GLU A 89 1.93 16.54 -4.84
C GLU A 89 1.64 17.06 -6.26
N GLU A 90 2.66 17.26 -7.09
CA GLU A 90 2.50 17.67 -8.50
C GLU A 90 1.66 16.66 -9.31
N LEU A 91 1.94 15.36 -9.18
CA LEU A 91 1.19 14.31 -9.87
C LEU A 91 -0.28 14.30 -9.45
N TYR A 92 -0.56 14.48 -8.16
CA TYR A 92 -1.93 14.52 -7.66
C TYR A 92 -2.68 15.78 -8.13
N GLU A 93 -2.01 16.93 -8.18
CA GLU A 93 -2.59 18.17 -8.75
C GLU A 93 -2.93 18.00 -10.24
N ALA A 94 -2.03 17.40 -11.02
CA ALA A 94 -2.27 17.08 -12.43
C ALA A 94 -3.47 16.13 -12.58
N TYR A 95 -3.57 15.11 -11.71
CA TYR A 95 -4.71 14.19 -11.69
C TYR A 95 -6.03 14.91 -11.40
N CYS A 96 -6.05 15.81 -10.41
CA CYS A 96 -7.23 16.62 -10.06
C CYS A 96 -7.71 17.48 -11.24
N ILE A 97 -6.78 18.12 -11.96
CA ILE A 97 -7.10 18.90 -13.16
C ILE A 97 -7.73 17.99 -14.23
N GLN A 98 -7.11 16.83 -14.47
CA GLN A 98 -7.58 15.89 -15.48
C GLN A 98 -8.96 15.30 -15.15
N ARG A 99 -9.21 14.97 -13.87
CA ARG A 99 -10.53 14.58 -13.35
C ARG A 99 -11.59 15.62 -13.67
N ARG A 100 -11.30 16.90 -13.40
CA ARG A 100 -12.24 18.00 -13.67
C ARG A 100 -12.53 18.17 -15.16
N LEU A 101 -11.52 18.01 -16.03
CA LEU A 101 -11.69 18.05 -17.49
C LEU A 101 -12.57 16.89 -17.98
N ARG A 102 -12.31 15.67 -17.50
CA ARG A 102 -13.13 14.48 -17.77
C ARG A 102 -14.58 14.67 -17.36
N ASP A 103 -14.82 15.18 -16.15
CA ASP A 103 -16.17 15.42 -15.63
C ASP A 103 -16.90 16.50 -16.45
N GLY A 104 -16.19 17.54 -16.87
CA GLY A 104 -16.71 18.55 -17.80
C GLY A 104 -17.12 17.95 -19.14
N ALA A 105 -16.26 17.13 -19.75
CA ALA A 105 -16.57 16.41 -20.98
C ALA A 105 -17.78 15.47 -20.84
N SER A 106 -17.86 14.73 -19.72
CA SER A 106 -19.00 13.86 -19.43
C SER A 106 -20.32 14.63 -19.35
N LYS A 107 -20.31 15.81 -18.72
CA LYS A 107 -21.50 16.69 -18.64
C LYS A 107 -21.89 17.24 -20.02
N MET A 108 -20.92 17.61 -20.85
CA MET A 108 -21.19 18.03 -22.23
C MET A 108 -21.80 16.91 -23.07
N VAL A 109 -21.26 15.68 -22.97
CA VAL A 109 -21.84 14.50 -23.64
C VAL A 109 -23.29 14.29 -23.22
N ALA A 110 -23.59 14.35 -21.91
CA ALA A 110 -24.95 14.23 -21.42
C ALA A 110 -25.87 15.34 -21.96
N ALA A 111 -25.42 16.59 -21.99
CA ALA A 111 -26.20 17.72 -22.49
C ALA A 111 -26.50 17.61 -24.00
N PHE A 112 -25.52 17.25 -24.82
CA PHE A 112 -25.72 17.10 -26.27
C PHE A 112 -26.61 15.92 -26.64
N ASN A 113 -26.60 14.83 -25.84
CA ASN A 113 -27.52 13.72 -26.04
C ASN A 113 -28.99 14.09 -25.77
N LEU A 114 -29.24 15.09 -24.92
CA LEU A 114 -30.58 15.61 -24.63
C LEU A 114 -31.04 16.68 -25.65
N ALA A 115 -30.12 17.29 -26.40
CA ALA A 115 -30.42 18.31 -27.38
C ALA A 115 -31.00 17.69 -28.68
N THR A 116 -31.98 18.36 -29.27
CA THR A 116 -32.55 17.97 -30.57
C THR A 116 -31.53 18.15 -31.70
N GLY A 117 -31.31 17.08 -32.49
CA GLY A 117 -30.11 16.88 -33.29
C GLY A 117 -29.89 17.79 -34.50
N SER A 118 -29.25 18.94 -34.28
CA SER A 118 -28.57 19.70 -35.33
C SER A 118 -27.23 19.06 -35.73
N LYS A 119 -26.67 19.47 -36.87
CA LYS A 119 -25.37 18.97 -37.34
C LYS A 119 -24.23 19.42 -36.40
N GLU A 120 -24.30 20.66 -35.95
CA GLU A 120 -23.33 21.29 -35.03
C GLU A 120 -23.37 20.61 -33.65
N ALA A 121 -24.56 20.19 -33.19
CA ALA A 121 -24.72 19.43 -31.95
C ALA A 121 -24.08 18.03 -32.06
N ARG A 122 -24.15 17.38 -33.22
CA ARG A 122 -23.49 16.09 -33.46
C ARG A 122 -21.96 16.21 -33.51
N GLU A 123 -21.44 17.25 -34.15
CA GLU A 123 -19.99 17.52 -34.17
C GLU A 123 -19.46 17.82 -32.75
N SER A 124 -20.18 18.67 -32.00
CA SER A 124 -19.82 18.97 -30.60
C SER A 124 -19.90 17.74 -29.68
N LEU A 125 -20.89 16.87 -29.88
CA LEU A 125 -20.99 15.58 -29.18
C LEU A 125 -19.80 14.66 -29.49
N SER A 126 -19.35 14.63 -30.74
CA SER A 126 -18.18 13.83 -31.15
C SER A 126 -16.91 14.30 -30.45
N GLU A 127 -16.65 15.61 -30.44
CA GLU A 127 -15.49 16.19 -29.76
C GLU A 127 -15.56 15.99 -28.23
N ALA A 128 -16.74 16.14 -27.63
CA ALA A 128 -16.92 15.88 -26.20
C ALA A 128 -16.65 14.40 -25.84
N ASN A 129 -17.09 13.45 -26.68
CA ASN A 129 -16.80 12.03 -26.48
C ASN A 129 -15.32 11.70 -26.69
N LYS A 130 -14.65 12.35 -27.64
CA LYS A 130 -13.20 12.22 -27.85
C LYS A 130 -12.45 12.72 -26.62
N GLY A 131 -12.73 13.94 -26.16
CA GLY A 131 -12.13 14.52 -24.96
C GLY A 131 -12.36 13.64 -23.73
N TYR A 132 -13.59 13.15 -23.50
CA TYR A 132 -13.87 12.25 -22.38
C TYR A 132 -12.99 10.99 -22.38
N ARG A 133 -12.78 10.36 -23.54
CA ARG A 133 -11.92 9.18 -23.67
C ARG A 133 -10.45 9.51 -23.40
N GLU A 134 -9.93 10.55 -24.03
CA GLU A 134 -8.54 11.00 -23.85
C GLU A 134 -8.28 11.39 -22.39
N TYR A 135 -9.21 12.10 -21.75
CA TYR A 135 -9.10 12.46 -20.34
C TYR A 135 -9.13 11.23 -19.43
N THR A 136 -9.96 10.23 -19.75
CA THR A 136 -10.00 8.96 -19.01
C THR A 136 -8.69 8.19 -19.12
N GLU A 137 -8.12 8.07 -20.31
CA GLU A 137 -6.83 7.38 -20.53
C GLU A 137 -5.69 8.08 -19.78
N HIS A 138 -5.66 9.41 -19.82
CA HIS A 138 -4.62 10.18 -19.16
C HIS A 138 -4.74 10.12 -17.63
N MET A 139 -5.96 10.07 -17.07
CA MET A 139 -6.15 9.80 -15.64
C MET A 139 -5.57 8.44 -15.25
N CYS A 140 -5.80 7.39 -16.04
CA CYS A 140 -5.19 6.08 -15.77
C CYS A 140 -3.65 6.11 -15.86
N SER A 141 -3.08 6.91 -16.77
CA SER A 141 -1.61 7.13 -16.80
C SER A 141 -1.11 7.75 -15.51
N LEU A 142 -1.76 8.83 -15.05
CA LEU A 142 -1.40 9.52 -13.81
C LEU A 142 -1.55 8.63 -12.57
N GLU A 143 -2.54 7.74 -12.53
CA GLU A 143 -2.67 6.73 -11.45
C GLU A 143 -1.49 5.77 -11.43
N ASN A 144 -1.07 5.26 -12.60
CA ASN A 144 0.10 4.38 -12.69
C ASN A 144 1.40 5.11 -12.35
N GLU A 145 1.51 6.39 -12.75
CA GLU A 145 2.66 7.22 -12.39
C GLU A 145 2.69 7.46 -10.87
N LEU A 146 1.57 7.78 -10.23
CA LEU A 146 1.50 7.91 -8.77
C LEU A 146 1.83 6.59 -8.08
N GLU A 147 1.31 5.46 -8.59
CA GLU A 147 1.59 4.12 -8.08
C GLU A 147 3.10 3.84 -8.08
N SER A 148 3.81 4.25 -9.14
CA SER A 148 5.27 4.11 -9.21
C SER A 148 6.03 4.95 -8.17
N GLN A 149 5.40 5.96 -7.58
CA GLN A 149 5.98 6.81 -6.53
C GLN A 149 5.67 6.34 -5.11
N MET A 150 4.94 5.23 -4.91
CA MET A 150 4.54 4.77 -3.58
C MET A 150 5.66 4.03 -2.81
N GLY A 151 6.80 3.75 -3.45
CA GLY A 151 7.92 3.04 -2.83
C GLY A 151 7.65 1.54 -2.69
N GLU A 152 8.15 0.91 -1.62
CA GLU A 152 8.11 -0.55 -1.44
C GLU A 152 7.78 -0.96 0.01
N PHE A 153 6.92 -1.95 0.18
CA PHE A 153 6.68 -2.61 1.47
C PHE A 153 7.55 -3.86 1.60
N HIS A 154 8.54 -3.80 2.48
CA HIS A 154 9.36 -4.95 2.85
C HIS A 154 8.68 -5.68 4.00
N VAL A 155 8.16 -6.88 3.73
CA VAL A 155 7.36 -7.67 4.67
C VAL A 155 8.19 -8.84 5.17
N LYS A 156 8.22 -9.04 6.48
CA LYS A 156 8.85 -10.17 7.15
C LYS A 156 7.83 -11.02 7.88
N MET A 157 7.90 -12.32 7.70
CA MET A 157 7.13 -13.30 8.44
C MET A 157 7.66 -13.42 9.87
N LYS A 158 6.81 -13.21 10.88
CA LYS A 158 7.18 -13.40 12.30
C LYS A 158 6.59 -14.67 12.90
N GLY A 159 5.49 -15.18 12.36
CA GLY A 159 4.87 -16.42 12.83
C GLY A 159 3.35 -16.37 12.84
N LEU A 160 2.73 -17.53 13.04
CA LEU A 160 1.32 -17.66 13.41
C LEU A 160 1.18 -17.67 14.94
N ALA A 161 0.12 -17.08 15.48
CA ALA A 161 -0.24 -17.18 16.89
C ALA A 161 -1.66 -17.74 17.02
N GLY A 162 -1.84 -18.75 17.87
CA GLY A 162 -3.14 -19.36 18.09
C GLY A 162 -3.10 -20.33 19.28
N PHE A 163 -3.57 -19.87 20.44
CA PHE A 163 -3.36 -20.48 21.76
C PHE A 163 -3.77 -21.96 21.91
N ALA A 164 -4.59 -22.51 21.01
CA ALA A 164 -5.03 -23.91 21.08
C ALA A 164 -5.03 -24.64 19.72
N ARG A 165 -4.46 -24.04 18.67
CA ARG A 165 -4.54 -24.58 17.29
C ARG A 165 -3.19 -24.89 16.64
N LEU A 166 -2.08 -24.51 17.26
CA LEU A 166 -0.74 -24.72 16.71
C LEU A 166 -0.04 -25.79 17.55
N CYS A 167 -0.05 -27.03 17.07
CA CYS A 167 0.58 -28.18 17.71
C CYS A 167 1.91 -28.54 17.04
N ALA A 168 2.80 -29.19 17.79
CA ALA A 168 4.04 -29.71 17.24
C ALA A 168 3.76 -30.69 16.08
N GLY A 169 4.44 -30.48 14.95
CA GLY A 169 4.25 -31.25 13.73
C GLY A 169 3.29 -30.62 12.73
N ASP A 170 2.45 -29.67 13.16
CA ASP A 170 1.53 -28.98 12.27
C ASP A 170 2.28 -28.22 11.18
N GLN A 171 1.68 -28.22 9.98
CA GLN A 171 2.21 -27.55 8.81
C GLN A 171 1.17 -26.58 8.25
N TYR A 172 1.63 -25.41 7.85
CA TYR A 172 0.78 -24.36 7.30
C TYR A 172 1.35 -23.84 5.98
N GLU A 173 0.46 -23.47 5.07
CA GLU A 173 0.76 -22.61 3.93
C GLU A 173 0.09 -21.25 4.15
N VAL A 174 0.87 -20.19 4.05
CA VAL A 174 0.38 -18.81 3.98
C VAL A 174 0.54 -18.34 2.53
N LEU A 175 -0.55 -17.85 1.96
CA LEU A 175 -0.57 -17.27 0.62
C LEU A 175 -1.03 -15.83 0.73
N MET A 176 -0.14 -14.90 0.40
CA MET A 176 -0.43 -13.48 0.26
C MET A 176 -0.50 -13.10 -1.20
N ARG A 177 -1.52 -12.32 -1.58
CA ARG A 177 -1.72 -11.81 -2.93
C ARG A 177 -2.02 -10.33 -2.88
N TYR A 178 -1.35 -9.58 -3.73
CA TYR A 178 -1.56 -8.14 -3.84
C TYR A 178 -1.54 -7.76 -5.32
N GLY A 179 -2.73 -7.65 -5.91
CA GLY A 179 -2.91 -7.67 -7.35
C GLY A 179 -2.25 -8.91 -7.99
N ARG A 180 -1.25 -8.67 -8.84
CA ARG A 180 -0.48 -9.73 -9.53
C ARG A 180 0.67 -10.29 -8.69
N GLN A 181 1.04 -9.62 -7.61
CA GLN A 181 2.14 -10.03 -6.73
C GLN A 181 1.68 -11.16 -5.83
N ARG A 182 2.54 -12.16 -5.63
CA ARG A 182 2.20 -13.37 -4.88
C ARG A 182 3.37 -13.86 -4.04
N TRP A 183 3.14 -13.96 -2.74
CA TRP A 183 4.08 -14.57 -1.81
C TRP A 183 3.43 -15.81 -1.18
N ARG A 184 4.04 -16.97 -1.39
CA ARG A 184 3.62 -18.24 -0.80
C ARG A 184 4.76 -18.76 0.05
N LEU A 185 4.47 -19.08 1.30
CA LEU A 185 5.41 -19.63 2.26
C LEU A 185 4.77 -20.79 3.00
N ARG A 186 5.59 -21.79 3.35
CA ARG A 186 5.20 -22.96 4.13
C ARG A 186 5.98 -23.00 5.43
N GLY A 187 5.26 -23.24 6.50
CA GLY A 187 5.82 -23.30 7.85
C GLY A 187 5.50 -24.60 8.54
N ARG A 188 6.38 -25.01 9.46
CA ARG A 188 6.16 -26.13 10.39
C ARG A 188 6.34 -25.64 11.81
N VAL A 189 5.48 -26.12 12.71
CA VAL A 189 5.64 -25.98 14.16
C VAL A 189 6.51 -27.12 14.68
N GLU A 190 7.64 -26.81 15.31
CA GLU A 190 8.53 -27.78 15.93
C GLU A 190 8.05 -28.21 17.32
N VAL A 191 8.61 -29.29 17.86
CA VAL A 191 8.36 -29.77 19.23
C VAL A 191 8.69 -28.71 20.29
N SER A 192 9.62 -27.81 19.98
CA SER A 192 9.99 -26.65 20.81
C SER A 192 8.98 -25.49 20.76
N ASN A 193 7.89 -25.63 20.00
CA ASN A 193 6.96 -24.55 19.59
C ASN A 193 7.59 -23.46 18.72
N LYS A 194 8.85 -23.61 18.32
CA LYS A 194 9.47 -22.75 17.31
C LYS A 194 8.80 -23.03 15.96
N GLN A 195 8.58 -21.99 15.18
CA GLN A 195 8.12 -22.11 13.80
C GLN A 195 9.29 -21.92 12.86
N ILE A 196 9.38 -22.77 11.84
CA ILE A 196 10.35 -22.65 10.75
C ILE A 196 9.57 -22.43 9.47
N TRP A 197 9.95 -21.41 8.70
CA TRP A 197 9.34 -21.04 7.43
C TRP A 197 10.35 -21.20 6.29
N ASP A 198 9.89 -21.64 5.13
CA ASP A 198 10.73 -21.81 3.93
C ASP A 198 11.10 -20.47 3.24
N SER A 199 10.37 -19.40 3.56
CA SER A 199 10.60 -18.04 3.12
C SER A 199 10.20 -17.08 4.24
N GLU A 200 11.10 -16.14 4.56
CA GLU A 200 10.90 -15.22 5.70
C GLU A 200 10.63 -13.77 5.27
N GLU A 201 11.03 -13.36 4.07
CA GLU A 201 10.88 -11.98 3.60
C GLU A 201 10.32 -11.91 2.17
N PHE A 202 9.57 -10.85 1.87
CA PHE A 202 9.10 -10.52 0.52
C PHE A 202 8.89 -9.01 0.37
N THR A 203 9.08 -8.48 -0.83
CA THR A 203 8.85 -7.06 -1.12
C THR A 203 7.61 -6.91 -2.01
N PHE A 204 6.63 -6.13 -1.54
CA PHE A 204 5.45 -5.74 -2.30
C PHE A 204 5.58 -4.30 -2.79
N GLN A 205 5.31 -4.09 -4.07
CA GLN A 205 5.01 -2.77 -4.64
C GLN A 205 3.59 -2.37 -4.20
N PRO A 206 3.40 -1.22 -3.53
CA PRO A 206 2.09 -0.65 -3.25
C PRO A 206 1.27 -0.50 -4.53
N LEU A 207 -0.04 -0.73 -4.44
CA LEU A 207 -0.99 -0.61 -5.54
C LEU A 207 -2.14 0.30 -5.11
N VAL A 208 -2.59 1.15 -6.02
CA VAL A 208 -3.67 2.11 -5.74
C VAL A 208 -4.96 1.37 -5.46
N THR A 209 -5.29 0.35 -6.25
CA THR A 209 -6.65 -0.20 -6.34
C THR A 209 -6.84 -1.59 -5.74
N GLU A 210 -5.77 -2.16 -5.18
CA GLU A 210 -5.76 -3.53 -4.68
C GLU A 210 -5.70 -3.55 -3.14
N LEU A 211 -6.18 -4.66 -2.57
CA LEU A 211 -6.01 -5.00 -1.15
C LEU A 211 -5.07 -6.19 -1.01
N LEU A 212 -4.35 -6.28 0.11
CA LEU A 212 -3.56 -7.46 0.41
C LEU A 212 -4.49 -8.59 0.87
N SER A 213 -4.62 -9.64 0.06
CA SER A 213 -5.36 -10.85 0.42
C SER A 213 -4.42 -11.87 1.03
N ILE A 214 -4.79 -12.40 2.20
CA ILE A 214 -4.02 -13.37 2.96
C ILE A 214 -4.91 -14.60 3.18
N LYS A 215 -4.40 -15.78 2.78
CA LYS A 215 -5.05 -17.07 3.02
C LYS A 215 -4.11 -17.98 3.80
N VAL A 216 -4.60 -18.57 4.88
CA VAL A 216 -3.86 -19.56 5.67
C VAL A 216 -4.53 -20.92 5.54
N THR A 217 -3.72 -21.94 5.25
CA THR A 217 -4.18 -23.32 5.04
C THR A 217 -3.33 -24.26 5.89
N GLU A 218 -3.97 -25.13 6.68
CA GLU A 218 -3.32 -26.23 7.40
C GLU A 218 -3.13 -27.43 6.45
N LEU A 219 -1.92 -27.96 6.40
CA LEU A 219 -1.53 -29.07 5.53
C LEU A 219 -1.55 -30.38 6.34
N LYS A 220 -2.69 -31.08 6.38
CA LYS A 220 -2.85 -32.31 7.19
C LYS A 220 -2.23 -33.55 6.55
N SER A 221 -2.35 -33.68 5.23
CA SER A 221 -1.74 -34.77 4.44
C SER A 221 -1.52 -34.30 3.00
N LEU A 222 -0.96 -35.17 2.15
CA LEU A 222 -0.67 -34.85 0.74
C LEU A 222 -1.88 -34.34 -0.07
N ALA A 223 -3.11 -34.72 0.32
CA ALA A 223 -4.33 -34.32 -0.39
C ALA A 223 -5.37 -33.60 0.50
N ASN A 224 -5.29 -33.72 1.83
CA ASN A 224 -6.26 -33.09 2.73
C ASN A 224 -5.66 -31.82 3.33
N HIS A 225 -6.05 -30.68 2.76
CA HIS A 225 -5.69 -29.34 3.24
C HIS A 225 -6.93 -28.64 3.75
N VAL A 226 -6.84 -27.95 4.89
CA VAL A 226 -7.96 -27.26 5.53
C VAL A 226 -7.69 -25.77 5.55
N VAL A 227 -8.59 -24.98 4.98
CA VAL A 227 -8.48 -23.52 5.05
C VAL A 227 -8.76 -23.08 6.50
N VAL A 228 -7.76 -22.49 7.14
CA VAL A 228 -7.86 -21.95 8.49
C VAL A 228 -8.62 -20.64 8.49
N GLY A 229 -8.41 -19.83 7.45
CA GLY A 229 -9.10 -18.56 7.23
C GLY A 229 -8.52 -17.79 6.06
N SER A 230 -9.23 -16.73 5.66
CA SER A 230 -8.82 -15.82 4.60
C SER A 230 -9.32 -14.42 4.93
N VAL A 231 -8.45 -13.43 4.74
CA VAL A 231 -8.72 -12.02 5.03
C VAL A 231 -8.18 -11.16 3.90
N SER A 232 -8.81 -10.02 3.65
CA SER A 232 -8.25 -8.94 2.83
C SER A 232 -8.06 -7.72 3.71
N CYS A 233 -6.93 -7.04 3.54
CA CYS A 233 -6.53 -5.96 4.42
C CYS A 233 -5.90 -4.77 3.67
N GLU A 234 -6.10 -3.58 4.24
CA GLU A 234 -5.65 -2.31 3.69
C GLU A 234 -4.22 -1.98 4.09
N MET A 235 -3.39 -1.53 3.14
CA MET A 235 -1.97 -1.28 3.37
C MET A 235 -1.64 0.20 3.62
N LEU A 236 -2.63 1.11 3.52
CA LEU A 236 -2.41 2.56 3.59
C LEU A 236 -1.77 3.03 4.90
N ASP A 237 -2.15 2.45 6.04
CA ASP A 237 -1.60 2.83 7.34
C ASP A 237 -0.12 2.43 7.52
N LEU A 238 0.44 1.68 6.56
CA LEU A 238 1.83 1.23 6.58
C LEU A 238 2.79 2.23 5.92
N PHE A 239 2.27 3.31 5.32
CA PHE A 239 3.08 4.46 4.89
C PHE A 239 3.59 5.23 6.11
N CYS A 240 4.62 4.69 6.75
CA CYS A 240 5.22 5.26 7.96
C CYS A 240 6.73 5.01 8.02
N PRO A 241 7.50 5.87 8.72
CA PRO A 241 8.96 5.82 8.69
C PRO A 241 9.59 4.68 9.52
N LEU A 242 8.84 4.11 10.45
CA LEU A 242 9.33 3.07 11.35
C LEU A 242 8.75 1.71 10.98
N PRO A 243 9.48 0.59 11.18
CA PRO A 243 8.93 -0.74 11.02
C PRO A 243 7.68 -0.96 11.88
N GLN A 244 6.63 -1.50 11.30
CA GLN A 244 5.37 -1.82 11.97
C GLN A 244 5.27 -3.32 12.21
N THR A 245 4.93 -3.71 13.44
CA THR A 245 4.53 -5.09 13.73
C THR A 245 3.03 -5.21 13.65
N LEU A 246 2.55 -6.12 12.79
CA LEU A 246 1.15 -6.31 12.45
C LEU A 246 0.70 -7.67 12.96
N ALA A 247 -0.44 -7.72 13.64
CA ALA A 247 -1.11 -8.96 14.03
C ALA A 247 -2.46 -9.03 13.30
N VAL A 248 -2.52 -9.84 12.24
CA VAL A 248 -3.70 -9.97 11.37
C VAL A 248 -4.56 -11.11 11.85
N ASP A 249 -5.80 -10.83 12.24
CA ASP A 249 -6.79 -11.87 12.55
C ASP A 249 -7.18 -12.62 11.26
N ILE A 250 -6.88 -13.91 11.21
CA ILE A 250 -7.05 -14.73 10.01
C ILE A 250 -8.47 -15.31 9.88
N ASN A 251 -9.19 -15.41 10.99
CA ASN A 251 -10.57 -15.85 11.04
C ASN A 251 -11.41 -14.94 11.94
N ASP A 252 -12.72 -14.97 11.74
CA ASP A 252 -13.70 -14.09 12.39
C ASP A 252 -13.70 -14.20 13.92
N LEU A 253 -13.25 -15.35 14.44
CA LEU A 253 -13.14 -15.60 15.87
C LEU A 253 -11.83 -15.05 16.48
N GLY A 254 -10.91 -14.52 15.66
CA GLY A 254 -9.60 -14.03 16.11
C GLY A 254 -8.71 -15.11 16.72
N THR A 255 -9.01 -16.39 16.47
CA THR A 255 -8.34 -17.54 17.13
C THR A 255 -6.99 -17.88 16.53
N VAL A 256 -6.75 -17.42 15.30
CA VAL A 256 -5.47 -17.52 14.61
C VAL A 256 -5.10 -16.15 14.10
N LYS A 257 -3.90 -15.70 14.46
CA LYS A 257 -3.32 -14.44 14.00
C LYS A 257 -2.05 -14.70 13.20
N LEU A 258 -1.83 -13.89 12.17
CA LEU A 258 -0.58 -13.85 11.44
C LEU A 258 0.20 -12.62 11.87
N ASN A 259 1.41 -12.83 12.38
CA ASN A 259 2.31 -11.76 12.77
C ASN A 259 3.29 -11.46 11.65
N LEU A 260 3.32 -10.19 11.22
CA LEU A 260 4.22 -9.67 10.19
C LEU A 260 4.97 -8.47 10.75
N GLU A 261 6.15 -8.19 10.19
CA GLU A 261 6.80 -6.90 10.33
C GLU A 261 6.88 -6.26 8.95
N VAL A 262 6.45 -5.01 8.82
CA VAL A 262 6.45 -4.29 7.56
C VAL A 262 7.30 -3.03 7.71
N THR A 263 8.26 -2.86 6.81
CA THR A 263 9.02 -1.62 6.66
C THR A 263 8.70 -1.01 5.31
N TRP A 264 8.20 0.22 5.31
CA TRP A 264 8.06 0.98 4.09
C TRP A 264 9.38 1.63 3.71
N ARG A 265 9.74 1.57 2.43
CA ARG A 265 10.87 2.30 1.85
C ARG A 265 10.33 3.20 0.75
N SER A 266 10.36 4.49 1.05
CA SER A 266 10.01 5.57 0.12
C SER A 266 11.13 5.85 -0.86
#